data_AF-A0A699YYS7-F1
#
_entry.id   AF-A0A699YYS7-F1
#
_cell.length_a   1.000
_cell.length_b   1.000
_cell.length_c   1.000
_cell.angle_alpha   90.00
_cell.angle_beta   90.00
_cell.angle_gamma   90.00
#
_symmetry.space_group_name_H-M   'P 1'
#
loop_
_entity.id
_entity.type
_entity.pdbx_description
1 polymer ?
#
loop_
_entity_poly.entity_id
_entity_poly.type
_entity_poly.pdbx_seq_one_letter_code
_entity_poly.pdbx_strand_id
1 'polypeptide(L)'
;ESLVSGMIAGSAVAFKANKQDLNSPEVLCYASKSEGMFVPESLIFRSDSNGEDLEGYAGAGLYESITMDTTETRKVDYMDDQLVGMAIEQALGSAQDIEGVVGPDGVITIVQTRPQV
;
A
#
# COMPACT_ATOMS: atom_id res chain seq x y z
N GLU A 1 -1.82 20.53 -6.00
CA GLU A 1 -1.40 19.17 -5.61
C GLU A 1 -1.49 19.09 -4.09
N SER A 2 -2.58 18.55 -3.57
CA SER A 2 -2.76 18.47 -2.12
C SER A 2 -1.94 17.28 -1.62
N LEU A 3 -0.70 17.55 -1.20
CA LEU A 3 -0.02 16.69 -0.24
C LEU A 3 -0.99 16.48 0.92
N VAL A 4 -1.40 15.24 1.16
CA VAL A 4 -2.19 14.87 2.35
C VAL A 4 -1.24 14.94 3.55
N SER A 5 -0.90 16.16 3.93
CA SER A 5 -0.11 16.51 5.10
C SER A 5 -1.07 16.70 6.26
N GLY A 6 -1.26 15.65 7.05
CA GLY A 6 -1.97 15.72 8.32
C GLY A 6 -2.29 14.35 8.89
N MET A 7 -2.29 14.23 10.22
CA MET A 7 -2.93 13.10 10.92
C MET A 7 -4.44 13.21 10.68
N ILE A 8 -4.93 12.55 9.62
CA ILE A 8 -6.34 12.37 9.36
C ILE A 8 -6.71 11.00 9.94
N ALA A 9 -7.93 10.83 10.43
CA ALA A 9 -8.41 9.52 10.86
C ALA A 9 -8.32 8.55 9.68
N GLY A 10 -7.61 7.44 9.89
CA GLY A 10 -7.39 6.43 8.87
C GLY A 10 -6.18 6.67 7.95
N SER A 11 -5.20 7.47 8.37
CA SER A 11 -3.89 7.57 7.70
C SER A 11 -3.08 6.27 7.85
N ALA A 12 -2.31 5.92 6.81
CA ALA A 12 -1.22 4.93 6.90
C ALA A 12 -0.01 5.52 7.65
N VAL A 13 1.00 4.70 7.97
CA VAL A 13 2.31 5.22 8.41
C VAL A 13 2.90 6.04 7.26
N ALA A 14 3.40 7.24 7.57
CA ALA A 14 4.22 8.02 6.66
C ALA A 14 5.56 8.35 7.33
N PHE A 15 6.63 8.19 6.58
CA PHE A 15 7.97 8.54 7.01
C PHE A 15 8.75 9.10 5.82
N LYS A 16 9.80 9.83 6.15
CA LYS A 16 10.78 10.33 5.19
C LYS A 16 12.12 9.76 5.61
N ALA A 17 12.84 9.16 4.67
CA ALA A 17 14.20 8.68 4.91
C ALA A 17 15.13 9.23 3.83
N ASN A 18 16.35 9.58 4.23
CA ASN A 18 17.41 9.82 3.26
C ASN A 18 17.93 8.47 2.78
N LYS A 19 17.96 8.23 1.46
CA LYS A 19 18.49 6.98 0.90
C LYS A 19 19.97 6.74 1.24
N GLN A 20 20.71 7.78 1.59
CA GLN A 20 22.10 7.72 2.06
C GLN A 20 22.24 7.56 3.58
N ASP A 21 21.15 7.70 4.35
CA ASP A 21 21.12 7.57 5.81
C ASP A 21 19.80 6.93 6.27
N LEU A 22 19.71 5.62 6.11
CA LEU A 22 18.52 4.83 6.42
C LEU A 22 18.34 4.59 7.93
N ASN A 23 19.36 4.90 8.73
CA ASN A 23 19.30 4.73 10.18
C ASN A 23 18.65 5.93 10.89
N SER A 24 18.39 7.02 10.16
CA SER A 24 17.74 8.21 10.70
C SER A 24 16.47 8.58 9.92
N PRO A 25 15.45 7.70 9.86
CA PRO A 25 14.17 8.05 9.27
C PRO A 25 13.43 9.08 10.15
N GLU A 26 12.75 10.02 9.51
CA GLU A 26 11.83 10.97 10.13
C GLU A 26 10.40 10.42 9.99
N VAL A 27 9.78 10.03 11.11
CA VAL A 27 8.36 9.63 11.10
C VAL A 27 7.49 10.87 10.96
N LEU A 28 6.70 10.95 9.89
CA LEU A 28 5.79 12.05 9.61
C LEU A 28 4.42 11.81 10.23
N CYS A 29 3.94 10.56 10.20
CA CYS A 29 2.74 10.14 10.92
C CYS A 29 2.77 8.64 11.24
N TYR A 30 2.14 8.27 12.35
CA TYR A 30 1.83 6.88 12.67
C TYR A 30 0.52 6.46 11.98
N ALA A 31 0.39 5.16 11.69
CA ALA A 31 -0.88 4.61 11.23
C ALA A 31 -1.98 4.92 12.25
N SER A 32 -3.10 5.45 11.77
CA SER A 32 -4.26 5.80 12.59
C SER A 32 -5.50 4.98 12.25
N LYS A 33 -5.41 4.01 11.32
CA LYS A 33 -6.45 3.01 11.06
C LYS A 33 -6.45 1.95 12.16
N SER A 34 -7.24 2.12 13.21
CA SER A 34 -7.31 1.11 14.29
C SER A 34 -8.05 -0.17 13.91
N GLU A 35 -8.74 -0.18 12.77
CA GLU A 35 -9.62 -1.25 12.32
C GLU A 35 -9.41 -1.58 10.84
N GLY A 36 -9.47 -2.88 10.52
CA GLY A 36 -9.36 -3.43 9.19
C GLY A 36 -10.50 -4.40 8.91
N MET A 37 -10.85 -4.56 7.63
CA MET A 37 -11.84 -5.54 7.17
C MET A 37 -11.14 -6.84 6.78
N PHE A 38 -11.61 -7.95 7.35
CA PHE A 38 -11.08 -9.29 7.09
C PHE A 38 -12.19 -10.18 6.56
N VAL A 39 -11.85 -11.08 5.65
CA VAL A 39 -12.77 -12.08 5.09
C VAL A 39 -12.07 -13.44 5.16
N PRO A 40 -12.79 -14.57 5.37
CA PRO A 40 -12.22 -15.89 5.11
C PRO A 40 -11.73 -16.02 3.66
N GLU A 41 -11.10 -17.14 3.32
CA GLU A 41 -10.75 -17.44 1.93
C GLU A 41 -11.99 -17.26 1.03
N SER A 42 -11.95 -16.23 0.19
CA SER A 42 -13.09 -15.71 -0.57
C SER A 42 -12.61 -15.28 -1.94
N LEU A 43 -13.54 -15.27 -2.91
CA LEU A 43 -13.32 -14.61 -4.18
C LEU A 43 -13.34 -13.09 -3.99
N ILE A 44 -12.45 -12.40 -4.69
CA ILE A 44 -12.40 -10.93 -4.76
C ILE A 44 -12.73 -10.54 -6.20
N PHE A 45 -13.78 -9.74 -6.37
CA PHE A 45 -14.15 -9.16 -7.66
C PHE A 45 -13.49 -7.80 -7.79
N ARG A 46 -12.63 -7.66 -8.80
CA ARG A 46 -11.98 -6.40 -9.15
C ARG A 46 -12.58 -5.86 -10.44
N SER A 47 -12.76 -4.54 -10.48
CA SER A 47 -13.02 -3.85 -11.74
C SER A 47 -11.82 -4.04 -12.65
N ASP A 48 -12.03 -4.47 -13.89
CA ASP A 48 -10.98 -4.73 -14.87
C ASP A 48 -10.70 -3.51 -15.75
N SER A 49 -11.06 -2.31 -15.29
CA SER A 49 -11.01 -1.10 -16.12
C SER A 49 -9.57 -0.64 -16.34
N ASN A 50 -8.95 -1.20 -17.37
CA ASN A 50 -7.80 -0.68 -18.11
C ASN A 50 -7.89 0.82 -18.51
N GLY A 51 -9.05 1.45 -18.37
CA GLY A 51 -9.23 2.90 -18.47
C GLY A 51 -8.53 3.71 -17.37
N GLU A 52 -8.08 3.06 -16.29
CA GLU A 52 -7.38 3.72 -15.18
C GLU A 52 -5.93 4.11 -15.49
N ASP A 53 -5.35 3.51 -16.53
CA ASP A 53 -3.97 3.71 -16.98
C ASP A 53 -3.87 4.53 -18.29
N LEU A 54 -4.96 5.20 -18.69
CA LEU A 54 -4.93 6.07 -19.87
C LEU A 54 -4.15 7.35 -19.57
N GLU A 55 -3.35 7.80 -20.54
CA GLU A 55 -2.61 9.06 -20.46
C GLU A 55 -3.58 10.22 -20.20
N GLY A 56 -3.41 10.91 -19.07
CA GLY A 56 -4.31 11.98 -18.62
C GLY A 56 -5.49 11.52 -17.75
N TYR A 57 -5.58 10.23 -17.40
CA TYR A 57 -6.57 9.69 -16.48
C TYR A 57 -5.86 9.10 -15.25
N ALA A 58 -5.95 9.78 -14.11
CA ALA A 58 -5.45 9.26 -12.83
C ALA A 58 -6.54 8.37 -12.23
N GLY A 59 -6.67 7.15 -12.75
CA GLY A 59 -7.75 6.25 -12.36
C GLY A 59 -7.38 5.14 -11.39
N ALA A 60 -6.09 4.99 -11.06
CA ALA A 60 -5.60 3.86 -10.28
C ALA A 60 -6.35 3.76 -8.94
N GLY A 61 -7.09 2.67 -8.75
CA GLY A 61 -7.88 2.44 -7.53
C GLY A 61 -9.21 3.19 -7.47
N LEU A 62 -9.74 3.68 -8.60
CA LEU A 62 -11.07 4.30 -8.68
C LEU A 62 -12.21 3.34 -8.31
N TYR A 63 -12.00 2.04 -8.47
CA TYR A 63 -12.99 1.03 -8.14
C TYR A 63 -12.50 0.17 -6.99
N GLU A 64 -13.31 0.13 -5.94
CA GLU A 64 -13.10 -0.77 -4.82
C GLU A 64 -13.22 -2.23 -5.28
N SER A 65 -12.38 -3.08 -4.71
CA SER A 65 -12.56 -4.53 -4.84
C SER A 65 -13.60 -4.97 -3.83
N ILE A 66 -14.55 -5.81 -4.26
CA ILE A 66 -15.58 -6.36 -3.39
C ILE A 66 -15.32 -7.84 -3.14
N THR A 67 -15.54 -8.28 -1.90
CA THR A 67 -15.43 -9.69 -1.52
C THR A 67 -16.76 -10.41 -1.77
N MET A 68 -16.72 -11.69 -2.15
CA MET A 68 -17.92 -12.52 -2.25
C MET A 68 -18.56 -12.72 -0.87
N ASP A 69 -17.74 -13.02 0.13
CA ASP A 69 -18.18 -13.21 1.51
C ASP A 69 -18.20 -11.88 2.28
N THR A 70 -19.00 -11.86 3.36
CA THR A 70 -19.12 -10.68 4.23
C THR A 70 -17.83 -10.46 5.01
N THR A 71 -17.37 -9.22 5.06
CA THR A 71 -16.20 -8.84 5.85
C THR A 71 -16.54 -8.66 7.33
N GLU A 72 -15.57 -8.96 8.18
CA GLU A 72 -15.58 -8.67 9.61
C GLU A 72 -14.56 -7.58 9.93
N THR A 73 -14.98 -6.59 10.71
CA THR A 73 -14.06 -5.57 11.23
C THR A 73 -13.26 -6.12 12.41
N ARG A 74 -11.93 -5.98 12.37
CA ARG A 74 -11.03 -6.38 13.46
C ARG A 74 -10.04 -5.27 13.77
N LYS A 75 -9.57 -5.22 15.01
CA LYS A 75 -8.47 -4.33 15.40
C LYS A 75 -7.18 -4.75 14.69
N VAL A 76 -6.43 -3.77 14.20
CA VAL A 76 -5.14 -3.99 13.53
C VAL A 76 -4.03 -3.47 14.43
N ASP A 77 -2.98 -4.27 14.55
CA ASP A 77 -1.72 -3.90 15.19
C ASP A 77 -0.64 -3.82 14.11
N TYR A 78 0.12 -2.72 14.10
CA TYR A 78 1.14 -2.42 13.10
C TYR A 78 2.56 -2.57 13.66
N MET A 79 2.72 -3.00 14.92
CA MET A 79 4.03 -2.98 15.59
C MET A 79 5.10 -3.84 14.92
N ASP A 80 4.70 -4.95 14.29
CA ASP A 80 5.60 -5.91 13.65
C ASP A 80 5.59 -5.85 12.12
N ASP A 81 4.90 -4.86 11.53
CA ASP A 81 4.77 -4.73 10.07
C ASP A 81 6.11 -4.37 9.41
N GLN A 82 6.51 -5.15 8.40
CA GLN A 82 7.73 -4.92 7.65
C GLN A 82 7.54 -3.90 6.54
N LEU A 83 8.46 -2.94 6.45
CA LEU A 83 8.52 -1.98 5.35
C LEU A 83 9.42 -2.51 4.23
N VAL A 84 8.84 -2.65 3.03
CA VAL A 84 9.52 -3.21 1.85
C VAL A 84 9.44 -2.20 0.70
N GLY A 85 10.57 -1.90 0.08
CA GLY A 85 10.58 -1.02 -1.10
C GLY A 85 11.98 -0.71 -1.63
N MET A 86 12.93 -0.44 -0.73
CA MET A 86 14.29 -0.07 -1.13
C MET A 86 14.99 -1.15 -1.98
N ALA A 87 14.84 -2.43 -1.63
CA ALA A 87 15.45 -3.53 -2.38
C ALA A 87 14.94 -3.60 -3.83
N ILE A 88 13.66 -3.26 -4.04
CA ILE A 88 13.03 -3.27 -5.37
C ILE A 88 13.54 -2.08 -6.19
N GLU A 89 13.57 -0.88 -5.61
CA GLU A 89 14.14 0.30 -6.28
C GLU A 89 15.62 0.13 -6.62
N GLN A 90 16.42 -0.50 -5.75
CA GLN A 90 17.82 -0.82 -6.03
C GLN A 90 17.97 -1.80 -7.20
N ALA A 91 17.10 -2.80 -7.29
CA ALA A 91 17.11 -3.76 -8.39
C ALA A 91 16.66 -3.14 -9.73
N LEU A 92 15.75 -2.15 -9.69
CA LEU A 92 15.13 -1.56 -10.88
C LEU A 92 15.71 -0.19 -11.29
N GLY A 93 16.55 0.42 -10.45
CA GLY A 93 17.33 1.62 -10.78
C GLY A 93 16.56 2.95 -10.74
N SER A 94 15.30 2.96 -10.30
CA SER A 94 14.48 4.17 -10.16
C SER A 94 13.45 4.03 -9.04
N ALA A 95 12.80 5.13 -8.65
CA ALA A 95 11.69 5.10 -7.70
C ALA A 95 10.52 4.28 -8.27
N GLN A 96 9.88 3.46 -7.44
CA GLN A 96 8.86 2.51 -7.89
C GLN A 96 7.52 2.70 -7.18
N ASP A 97 6.45 2.54 -7.94
CA ASP A 97 5.08 2.27 -7.48
C ASP A 97 4.92 0.75 -7.44
N ILE A 98 4.74 0.19 -6.24
CA ILE A 98 4.87 -1.25 -5.95
C ILE A 98 3.55 -1.78 -5.40
N GLU A 99 3.02 -2.83 -6.03
CA GLU A 99 1.89 -3.60 -5.51
C GLU A 99 2.34 -5.01 -5.15
N GLY A 100 1.88 -5.50 -4.01
CA GLY A 100 2.23 -6.83 -3.52
C GLY A 100 1.16 -7.41 -2.60
N VAL A 101 1.36 -8.66 -2.21
CA VAL A 101 0.53 -9.40 -1.26
C VAL A 101 1.41 -10.07 -0.23
N VAL A 102 0.94 -10.12 1.03
CA VAL A 102 1.57 -10.88 2.10
C VAL A 102 0.81 -12.19 2.27
N GLY A 103 1.48 -13.32 2.07
CA GLY A 103 0.92 -14.65 2.24
C GLY A 103 0.66 -14.98 3.72
N PRO A 104 -0.16 -16.01 4.01
CA PRO A 104 -0.42 -16.46 5.39
C PRO A 104 0.84 -16.91 6.16
N ASP A 105 1.90 -17.27 5.44
CA ASP A 105 3.23 -17.63 5.94
C ASP A 105 4.18 -16.43 6.12
N GLY A 106 3.69 -15.21 5.86
CA GLY A 106 4.48 -13.98 5.89
C GLY A 106 5.33 -13.75 4.64
N VAL A 107 5.22 -14.59 3.61
CA VAL A 107 5.96 -14.40 2.36
C VAL A 107 5.35 -13.26 1.57
N ILE A 108 6.18 -12.28 1.23
CA ILE A 108 5.77 -11.11 0.46
C ILE A 108 5.99 -11.39 -1.02
N THR A 109 4.91 -11.37 -1.80
CA THR A 109 4.93 -11.55 -3.26
C THR A 109 4.62 -10.22 -3.93
N ILE A 110 5.54 -9.73 -4.76
CA ILE A 110 5.32 -8.54 -5.58
C ILE A 110 4.49 -8.95 -6.80
N VAL A 111 3.34 -8.32 -6.99
CA VAL A 111 2.43 -8.60 -8.10
C VAL A 111 2.60 -7.59 -9.24
N GLN A 112 2.99 -6.36 -8.92
CA GLN A 112 3.30 -5.30 -9.89
C GLN A 112 4.38 -4.37 -9.35
N THR A 113 5.23 -3.85 -10.22
CA THR A 113 6.10 -2.71 -9.94
C THR A 113 6.27 -1.87 -11.20
N ARG A 114 6.24 -0.55 -11.08
CA ARG A 114 6.47 0.39 -12.19
C ARG A 114 7.20 1.65 -11.72
N PRO A 115 7.98 2.33 -12.58
CA PRO A 115 8.58 3.60 -12.21
C PRO A 115 7.52 4.65 -11.82
N GLN A 116 7.78 5.41 -10.75
CA GLN A 116 6.99 6.62 -10.46
C GLN A 116 7.33 7.69 -11.50
N VAL A 117 6.30 8.39 -12.01
CA VAL A 117 6.41 9.46 -13.01
C VAL A 117 6.39 10.83 -12.36
#